data_AF-A0ABD5I0A4-F1
#
_entry.id   AF-A0ABD5I0A4-F1
#
_cell.length_a   1.000
_cell.length_b   1.000
_cell.length_c   1.000
_cell.angle_alpha   90.00
_cell.angle_beta   90.00
_cell.angle_gamma   90.00
#
_symmetry.space_group_name_H-M   'P 1'
#
loop_
_entity.id
_entity.type
_entity.pdbx_description
1 polymer ?
#
loop_
_entity_poly.entity_id
_entity_poly.type
_entity_poly.pdbx_seq_one_letter_code
_entity_poly.pdbx_strand_id
1 'polypeptide(L)'
;MGERNKEDERNKIKERLREEVRKSAQNKTEIIKNIQDIQQSAMEVIRAVQQPIIDIQDSIVENMCVFSEINQHITGLMNIIDWESISDEAAERIKAIDSLLQEHEENFWCLDFEILDEIEENGMTQEHISEYVSENLDSYVEEIVKDPMYELHSTLIQETYEAFKRGYYKLCAMPLFAAFEHVLATWGDGNINVDMVSVRQKPIIFKVTKAINLEKYSEIEEEQFTKVFSLSVIRMLHKTFVAVPSVICQELNRNSIAHGFHDYDAITKTDILKLFQLLKSTLVIRNFDTSLVRN
;
A
#
# COMPACT_ATOMS: atom_id res chain seq x y z
N MET A 1 -38.82 -60.66 -65.19
CA MET A 1 -37.59 -60.83 -64.39
C MET A 1 -36.74 -59.55 -64.34
N GLY A 2 -37.34 -58.35 -64.45
CA GLY A 2 -36.62 -57.06 -64.57
C GLY A 2 -36.91 -56.01 -63.49
N GLU A 3 -37.94 -56.19 -62.66
CA GLU A 3 -38.31 -55.23 -61.60
C GLU A 3 -37.63 -55.54 -60.26
N ARG A 4 -37.56 -56.82 -59.87
CA ARG A 4 -36.87 -57.26 -58.63
C ARG A 4 -35.38 -56.86 -58.58
N ASN A 5 -34.70 -56.89 -59.72
CA ASN A 5 -33.27 -56.53 -59.79
C ASN A 5 -33.04 -55.00 -59.64
N LYS A 6 -34.01 -54.18 -60.04
CA LYS A 6 -33.96 -52.71 -59.89
C LYS A 6 -34.34 -52.27 -58.46
N GLU A 7 -35.22 -53.03 -57.80
CA GLU A 7 -35.57 -52.85 -56.39
C GLU A 7 -34.36 -53.12 -55.48
N ASP A 8 -33.64 -54.23 -55.72
CA ASP A 8 -32.46 -54.62 -54.96
C ASP A 8 -31.28 -53.65 -55.16
N GLU A 9 -31.08 -53.13 -56.37
CA GLU A 9 -30.09 -52.06 -56.61
C GLU A 9 -30.46 -50.76 -55.90
N ARG A 10 -31.74 -50.35 -55.93
CA ARG A 10 -32.20 -49.15 -55.18
C ARG A 10 -31.98 -49.31 -53.68
N ASN A 11 -32.25 -50.49 -53.13
CA ASN A 11 -32.07 -50.75 -51.71
C ASN A 11 -30.58 -50.71 -51.34
N LYS A 12 -29.69 -51.33 -52.13
CA LYS A 12 -28.23 -51.24 -51.91
C LYS A 12 -27.67 -49.82 -52.03
N ILE A 13 -28.22 -48.99 -52.92
CA ILE A 13 -27.83 -47.58 -53.06
C ILE A 13 -28.33 -46.77 -51.85
N LYS A 14 -29.56 -47.01 -51.39
CA LYS A 14 -30.09 -46.37 -50.17
C LYS A 14 -29.31 -46.77 -48.92
N GLU A 15 -28.90 -48.03 -48.79
CA GLU A 15 -28.08 -48.52 -47.68
C GLU A 15 -26.73 -47.80 -47.64
N ARG A 16 -26.03 -47.72 -48.80
CA ARG A 16 -24.75 -47.02 -48.91
C ARG A 16 -24.86 -45.52 -48.62
N LEU A 17 -25.88 -44.85 -49.15
CA LEU A 17 -26.15 -43.44 -48.85
C LEU A 17 -26.43 -43.21 -47.35
N ARG A 18 -27.17 -44.12 -46.70
CA ARG A 18 -27.42 -44.03 -45.25
C ARG A 18 -26.13 -44.22 -44.44
N GLU A 19 -25.27 -45.13 -44.85
CA GLU A 19 -24.00 -45.40 -44.17
C GLU A 19 -23.01 -44.25 -44.34
N GLU A 20 -22.92 -43.64 -45.54
CA GLU A 20 -22.12 -42.44 -45.80
C GLU A 20 -22.63 -41.22 -45.02
N VAL A 21 -23.95 -41.01 -44.96
CA VAL A 21 -24.55 -39.95 -44.15
C VAL A 21 -24.27 -40.17 -42.66
N ARG A 22 -24.31 -41.43 -42.18
CA ARG A 22 -24.02 -41.77 -40.78
C ARG A 22 -22.54 -41.53 -40.43
N LYS A 23 -21.60 -41.92 -41.31
CA LYS A 23 -20.17 -41.65 -41.14
C LYS A 23 -19.87 -40.14 -41.20
N SER A 24 -20.50 -39.41 -42.11
CA SER A 24 -20.38 -37.95 -42.20
C SER A 24 -20.90 -37.25 -40.94
N ALA A 25 -22.02 -37.73 -40.38
CA ALA A 25 -22.57 -37.22 -39.12
C ALA A 25 -21.67 -37.54 -37.92
N GLN A 26 -21.10 -38.75 -37.83
CA GLN A 26 -20.16 -39.13 -36.77
C GLN A 26 -18.88 -38.29 -36.82
N ASN A 27 -18.29 -38.11 -38.01
CA ASN A 27 -17.11 -37.26 -38.18
C ASN A 27 -17.38 -35.80 -37.78
N LYS A 28 -18.56 -35.27 -38.09
CA LYS A 28 -18.94 -33.90 -37.66
C LYS A 28 -19.07 -33.80 -36.14
N THR A 29 -19.68 -34.77 -35.48
CA THR A 29 -19.80 -34.79 -34.02
C THR A 29 -18.43 -34.87 -33.34
N GLU A 30 -17.51 -35.67 -33.89
CA GLU A 30 -16.16 -35.83 -33.36
C GLU A 30 -15.32 -34.54 -33.54
N ILE A 31 -15.46 -33.86 -34.68
CA ILE A 31 -14.84 -32.54 -34.91
C ILE A 31 -15.39 -31.49 -33.94
N ILE A 32 -16.70 -31.45 -33.71
CA ILE A 32 -17.32 -30.49 -32.78
C ILE A 32 -16.82 -30.75 -31.35
N LYS A 33 -16.74 -32.02 -30.93
CA LYS A 33 -16.24 -32.40 -29.61
C LYS A 33 -14.79 -32.00 -29.42
N ASN A 34 -13.93 -32.26 -30.41
CA ASN A 34 -12.51 -31.86 -30.35
C ASN A 34 -12.34 -30.34 -30.29
N ILE A 35 -13.17 -29.57 -30.99
CA ILE A 35 -13.16 -28.09 -30.90
C ILE A 35 -13.58 -27.62 -29.50
N GLN A 36 -14.60 -28.25 -28.91
CA GLN A 36 -15.05 -27.93 -27.55
C GLN A 36 -13.97 -28.27 -26.51
N ASP A 37 -13.32 -29.42 -26.63
CA ASP A 37 -12.24 -29.83 -25.72
C ASP A 37 -11.03 -28.89 -25.84
N ILE A 38 -10.65 -28.45 -27.05
CA ILE A 38 -9.59 -27.45 -27.27
C ILE A 38 -9.97 -26.09 -26.67
N GLN A 39 -11.22 -25.64 -26.85
CA GLN A 39 -11.70 -24.39 -26.28
C GLN A 39 -11.73 -24.42 -24.75
N GLN A 40 -12.14 -25.56 -24.17
CA GLN A 40 -12.19 -25.74 -22.73
C GLN A 40 -10.78 -25.78 -22.12
N SER A 41 -9.86 -26.52 -22.75
CA SER A 41 -8.44 -26.55 -22.36
C SER A 41 -7.79 -25.16 -22.47
N ALA A 42 -8.07 -24.42 -23.55
CA ALA A 42 -7.57 -23.06 -23.71
C ALA A 42 -8.13 -22.11 -22.64
N MET A 43 -9.42 -22.23 -22.29
CA MET A 43 -10.03 -21.45 -21.21
C MET A 43 -9.46 -21.81 -19.83
N GLU A 44 -9.14 -23.08 -19.58
CA GLU A 44 -8.49 -23.51 -18.33
C GLU A 44 -7.08 -22.95 -18.21
N VAL A 45 -6.30 -22.94 -19.29
CA VAL A 45 -4.97 -22.32 -19.32
C VAL A 45 -5.06 -20.80 -19.16
N ILE A 46 -5.99 -20.14 -19.86
CA ILE A 46 -6.23 -18.70 -19.71
C ILE A 46 -6.62 -18.39 -18.27
N ARG A 47 -7.51 -19.18 -17.65
CA ARG A 47 -7.91 -19.01 -16.25
C ARG A 47 -6.75 -19.30 -15.30
N ALA A 48 -5.92 -20.30 -15.54
CA ALA A 48 -4.74 -20.61 -14.71
C ALA A 48 -3.64 -19.54 -14.81
N VAL A 49 -3.56 -18.79 -15.92
CA VAL A 49 -2.64 -17.66 -16.10
C VAL A 49 -3.24 -16.34 -15.58
N GLN A 50 -4.55 -16.16 -15.73
CA GLN A 50 -5.26 -14.95 -15.28
C GLN A 50 -5.53 -14.97 -13.78
N GLN A 51 -5.83 -16.11 -13.16
CA GLN A 51 -6.15 -16.19 -11.74
C GLN A 51 -5.00 -15.66 -10.86
N PRO A 52 -3.73 -16.02 -11.07
CA PRO A 52 -2.62 -15.44 -10.31
C PRO A 52 -2.50 -13.92 -10.52
N ILE A 53 -2.80 -13.42 -11.72
CA ILE A 53 -2.76 -11.98 -12.02
C ILE A 53 -3.92 -11.26 -11.33
N ILE A 54 -5.12 -11.84 -11.36
CA ILE A 54 -6.31 -11.34 -10.66
C ILE A 54 -6.09 -11.41 -9.15
N ASP A 55 -5.54 -12.49 -8.60
CA ASP A 55 -5.26 -12.62 -7.17
C ASP A 55 -4.16 -11.62 -6.72
N ILE A 56 -3.17 -11.31 -7.58
CA ILE A 56 -2.19 -10.23 -7.34
C ILE A 56 -2.87 -8.87 -7.40
N GLN A 57 -3.74 -8.65 -8.38
CA GLN A 57 -4.43 -7.38 -8.60
C GLN A 57 -5.46 -7.10 -7.51
N ASP A 58 -6.22 -8.12 -7.09
CA ASP A 58 -7.14 -8.12 -5.95
C ASP A 58 -6.36 -7.96 -4.65
N SER A 59 -5.20 -8.60 -4.47
CA SER A 59 -4.32 -8.35 -3.31
C SER A 59 -3.77 -6.92 -3.26
N ILE A 60 -3.51 -6.30 -4.41
CA ILE A 60 -3.07 -4.90 -4.50
C ILE A 60 -4.24 -3.95 -4.20
N VAL A 61 -5.45 -4.27 -4.67
CA VAL A 61 -6.68 -3.50 -4.43
C VAL A 61 -7.18 -3.65 -2.99
N GLU A 62 -7.07 -4.84 -2.39
CA GLU A 62 -7.43 -5.11 -0.99
C GLU A 62 -6.47 -4.39 -0.02
N ASN A 63 -5.17 -4.36 -0.31
CA ASN A 63 -4.21 -3.54 0.45
C ASN A 63 -4.48 -2.03 0.30
N MET A 64 -5.00 -1.58 -0.85
CA MET A 64 -5.44 -0.19 -1.03
C MET A 64 -6.71 0.13 -0.21
N CYS A 65 -7.60 -0.83 0.01
CA CYS A 65 -8.83 -0.64 0.81
C CYS A 65 -8.57 -0.42 2.31
N VAL A 66 -7.42 -0.88 2.83
CA VAL A 66 -7.01 -0.71 4.25
C VAL A 66 -7.05 0.77 4.67
N PHE A 67 -6.79 1.70 3.74
CA PHE A 67 -6.76 3.13 4.02
C PHE A 67 -8.12 3.82 3.97
N SER A 68 -9.12 3.22 3.32
CA SER A 68 -10.45 3.87 3.16
C SER A 68 -11.25 3.98 4.46
N GLU A 69 -10.99 3.10 5.44
CA GLU A 69 -11.68 3.08 6.74
C GLU A 69 -11.01 4.02 7.77
N ILE A 70 -9.70 4.27 7.66
CA ILE A 70 -8.99 5.30 8.47
C ILE A 70 -9.60 6.69 8.23
N ASN A 71 -10.15 6.93 7.03
CA ASN A 71 -10.79 8.19 6.64
C ASN A 71 -11.98 8.60 7.53
N GLN A 72 -12.63 7.68 8.24
CA GLN A 72 -13.82 8.00 9.05
C GLN A 72 -13.52 8.32 10.53
N HIS A 73 -12.27 8.15 11.01
CA HIS A 73 -11.95 8.21 12.44
C HIS A 73 -10.92 9.28 12.87
N ILE A 74 -10.49 10.17 11.96
CA ILE A 74 -9.50 11.22 12.29
C ILE A 74 -9.97 12.15 13.42
N THR A 75 -11.25 12.51 13.46
CA THR A 75 -11.80 13.40 14.50
C THR A 75 -11.74 12.80 15.92
N GLY A 76 -11.54 11.48 16.05
CA GLY A 76 -11.40 10.78 17.33
C GLY A 76 -9.96 10.46 17.73
N LEU A 77 -8.97 10.77 16.90
CA LEU A 77 -7.57 10.37 17.13
C LEU A 77 -6.96 11.00 18.39
N MET A 78 -7.36 12.22 18.77
CA MET A 78 -6.88 12.84 20.01
C MET A 78 -7.47 12.20 21.28
N ASN A 79 -8.50 11.36 21.17
CA ASN A 79 -9.01 10.58 22.32
C ASN A 79 -8.04 9.46 22.73
N ILE A 80 -7.00 9.21 21.92
CA ILE A 80 -5.94 8.25 22.20
C ILE A 80 -4.98 8.78 23.28
N ILE A 81 -4.91 10.11 23.41
CA ILE A 81 -4.16 10.76 24.47
C ILE A 81 -4.94 10.61 25.78
N ASP A 82 -4.29 10.04 26.79
CA ASP A 82 -4.82 9.96 28.14
C ASP A 82 -4.60 11.29 28.87
N TRP A 83 -5.49 12.24 28.62
CA TRP A 83 -5.43 13.59 29.18
C TRP A 83 -5.55 13.62 30.71
N GLU A 84 -6.14 12.59 31.31
CA GLU A 84 -6.32 12.52 32.76
C GLU A 84 -5.04 12.11 33.49
N SER A 85 -4.07 11.53 32.78
CA SER A 85 -2.84 11.02 33.36
C SER A 85 -1.61 11.92 33.19
N ILE A 86 -1.78 13.08 32.54
CA ILE A 86 -0.73 14.08 32.33
C ILE A 86 -1.03 15.39 33.08
N SER A 87 0.00 16.19 33.33
CA SER A 87 -0.15 17.53 33.91
C SER A 87 -0.86 18.51 32.97
N ASP A 88 -1.47 19.57 33.50
CA ASP A 88 -2.07 20.64 32.69
C ASP A 88 -1.01 21.29 31.79
N GLU A 89 0.21 21.47 32.30
CA GLU A 89 1.35 21.97 31.53
C GLU A 89 1.72 21.05 30.37
N ALA A 90 1.80 19.73 30.60
CA ALA A 90 2.05 18.75 29.55
C ALA A 90 0.91 18.68 28.53
N ALA A 91 -0.34 18.81 28.97
CA ALA A 91 -1.51 18.81 28.09
C ALA A 91 -1.50 20.02 27.14
N GLU A 92 -1.25 21.22 27.66
CA GLU A 92 -1.13 22.43 26.82
C GLU A 92 0.06 22.33 25.87
N ARG A 93 1.16 21.74 26.34
CA ARG A 93 2.35 21.50 25.51
C ARG A 93 2.06 20.53 24.36
N ILE A 94 1.39 19.42 24.63
CA ILE A 94 0.96 18.44 23.62
C ILE A 94 0.05 19.10 22.57
N LYS A 95 -0.91 19.93 22.98
CA LYS A 95 -1.79 20.65 22.04
C LYS A 95 -1.02 21.63 21.17
N ALA A 96 -0.03 22.33 21.74
CA ALA A 96 0.82 23.24 21.01
C ALA A 96 1.66 22.51 19.95
N ILE A 97 2.26 21.37 20.32
CA ILE A 97 2.99 20.51 19.38
C ILE A 97 2.05 19.98 18.30
N ASP A 98 0.89 19.42 18.65
CA ASP A 98 -0.05 18.89 17.66
C ASP A 98 -0.52 19.97 16.67
N SER A 99 -0.76 21.20 17.15
CA SER A 99 -1.10 22.34 16.29
C SER A 99 0.02 22.69 15.32
N LEU A 100 1.27 22.70 15.81
CA LEU A 100 2.45 22.91 14.98
C LEU A 100 2.58 21.79 13.93
N LEU A 101 2.47 20.52 14.32
CA LEU A 101 2.54 19.40 13.40
C LEU A 101 1.49 19.55 12.29
N GLN A 102 0.23 19.82 12.65
CA GLN A 102 -0.86 20.01 11.67
C GLN A 102 -0.59 21.15 10.67
N GLU A 103 -0.01 22.27 11.11
CA GLU A 103 0.38 23.37 10.22
C GLU A 103 1.38 22.91 9.15
N HIS A 104 2.38 22.12 9.55
CA HIS A 104 3.39 21.59 8.63
C HIS A 104 2.83 20.48 7.72
N GLU A 105 1.90 19.68 8.24
CA GLU A 105 1.19 18.65 7.49
C GLU A 105 0.40 19.25 6.31
N GLU A 106 -0.07 20.51 6.39
CA GLU A 106 -0.72 21.22 5.27
C GLU A 106 0.16 21.23 4.01
N ASN A 107 1.48 21.34 4.21
CA ASN A 107 2.49 21.34 3.15
C ASN A 107 3.17 19.98 2.95
N PHE A 108 2.59 18.91 3.50
CA PHE A 108 3.09 17.53 3.44
C PHE A 108 4.40 17.29 4.19
N TRP A 109 4.75 18.12 5.18
CA TRP A 109 5.87 17.85 6.07
C TRP A 109 5.40 17.08 7.31
N CYS A 110 5.94 15.87 7.52
CA CYS A 110 5.68 15.07 8.71
C CYS A 110 6.88 15.18 9.65
N LEU A 111 6.82 16.08 10.62
CA LEU A 111 7.98 16.35 11.49
C LEU A 111 8.17 15.19 12.48
N ASP A 112 9.43 14.92 12.83
CA ASP A 112 9.82 14.02 13.92
C ASP A 112 10.38 14.82 15.11
N PHE A 113 10.79 14.11 16.16
CA PHE A 113 11.35 14.74 17.36
C PHE A 113 12.57 15.60 17.07
N GLU A 114 13.49 15.13 16.22
CA GLU A 114 14.73 15.86 15.91
C GLU A 114 14.42 17.20 15.22
N ILE A 115 13.45 17.23 14.30
CA ILE A 115 13.02 18.48 13.69
C ILE A 115 12.32 19.41 14.69
N LEU A 116 11.51 18.86 15.60
CA LEU A 116 10.89 19.67 16.65
C LEU A 116 11.96 20.32 17.54
N ASP A 117 12.97 19.55 17.96
CA ASP A 117 14.08 20.06 18.79
C ASP A 117 14.82 21.19 18.06
N GLU A 118 15.09 21.05 16.77
CA GLU A 118 15.72 22.09 15.95
C GLU A 118 14.86 23.37 15.80
N ILE A 119 13.53 23.22 15.71
CA ILE A 119 12.62 24.38 15.71
C ILE A 119 12.70 25.14 17.04
N GLU A 120 12.80 24.42 18.16
CA GLU A 120 12.73 25.01 19.48
C GLU A 120 14.05 25.56 19.99
N GLU A 121 15.15 24.84 19.75
CA GLU A 121 16.48 25.22 20.20
C GLU A 121 17.12 26.26 19.26
N ASN A 122 16.95 26.08 17.95
CA ASN A 122 17.66 26.87 16.93
C ASN A 122 16.74 27.83 16.16
N GLY A 123 15.43 27.84 16.46
CA GLY A 123 14.47 28.73 15.81
C GLY A 123 14.27 28.42 14.33
N MET A 124 14.42 27.15 13.93
CA MET A 124 14.22 26.73 12.56
C MET A 124 12.80 27.08 12.08
N THR A 125 12.69 27.74 10.93
CA THR A 125 11.39 28.08 10.32
C THR A 125 11.00 27.08 9.23
N GLN A 126 9.74 27.14 8.77
CA GLN A 126 9.22 26.29 7.69
C GLN A 126 10.08 26.29 6.44
N GLU A 127 10.64 27.43 6.06
CA GLU A 127 11.47 27.57 4.85
C GLU A 127 12.77 26.78 4.93
N HIS A 128 13.29 26.55 6.14
CA HIS A 128 14.56 25.88 6.39
C HIS A 128 14.43 24.34 6.44
N ILE A 129 13.23 23.79 6.67
CA ILE A 129 13.03 22.34 6.83
C ILE A 129 13.51 21.55 5.61
N SER A 130 13.25 22.06 4.40
CA SER A 130 13.71 21.39 3.17
C SER A 130 15.24 21.27 3.10
N GLU A 131 15.94 22.32 3.55
CA GLU A 131 17.41 22.33 3.59
C GLU A 131 17.91 21.38 4.67
N TYR A 132 17.35 21.47 5.89
CA TYR A 132 17.68 20.58 7.00
C TYR A 132 17.52 19.09 6.63
N VAL A 133 16.37 18.71 6.05
CA VAL A 133 16.13 17.33 5.61
C VAL A 133 17.10 16.96 4.49
N SER A 134 17.41 17.87 3.56
CA SER A 134 18.36 17.58 2.49
C SER A 134 19.79 17.39 2.99
N GLU A 135 20.21 18.08 4.04
CA GLU A 135 21.54 17.97 4.64
C GLU A 135 21.68 16.71 5.49
N ASN A 136 20.61 16.29 6.16
CA ASN A 136 20.58 15.10 7.01
C ASN A 136 20.14 13.81 6.28
N LEU A 137 19.79 13.90 4.99
CA LEU A 137 19.21 12.77 4.24
C LEU A 137 20.10 11.52 4.24
N ASP A 138 21.41 11.69 4.18
CA ASP A 138 22.38 10.57 4.21
C ASP A 138 22.24 9.78 5.51
N SER A 139 22.16 10.48 6.65
CA SER A 139 21.93 9.90 7.98
C SER A 139 20.58 9.21 8.05
N TYR A 140 19.53 9.85 7.53
CA TYR A 140 18.18 9.31 7.54
C TYR A 140 18.10 7.98 6.80
N VAL A 141 18.69 7.92 5.60
CA VAL A 141 18.70 6.69 4.82
C VAL A 141 19.52 5.61 5.53
N GLU A 142 20.66 5.96 6.14
CA GLU A 142 21.47 5.02 6.91
C GLU A 142 20.71 4.45 8.11
N GLU A 143 19.95 5.27 8.82
CA GLU A 143 19.11 4.86 9.94
C GLU A 143 17.99 3.92 9.48
N ILE A 144 17.20 4.37 8.49
CA ILE A 144 16.04 3.64 7.96
C ILE A 144 16.44 2.24 7.46
N VAL A 145 17.52 2.11 6.69
CA VAL A 145 17.88 0.83 6.05
C VAL A 145 18.50 -0.17 7.02
N LYS A 146 19.00 0.28 8.17
CA LYS A 146 19.46 -0.57 9.26
C LYS A 146 18.31 -1.04 10.14
N ASP A 147 17.18 -0.35 10.09
CA ASP A 147 16.06 -0.67 10.93
C ASP A 147 15.29 -1.93 10.45
N PRO A 148 14.98 -2.89 11.33
CA PRO A 148 14.26 -4.11 10.97
C PRO A 148 12.90 -3.87 10.29
N MET A 149 12.24 -2.73 10.52
CA MET A 149 10.96 -2.39 9.87
C MET A 149 11.09 -2.33 8.35
N TYR A 150 12.28 -1.98 7.85
CA TYR A 150 12.54 -1.81 6.42
C TYR A 150 13.37 -2.93 5.82
N GLU A 151 13.58 -4.05 6.53
CA GLU A 151 14.45 -5.14 6.06
C GLU A 151 14.14 -5.55 4.60
N LEU A 152 12.86 -5.72 4.27
CA LEU A 152 12.41 -6.10 2.93
C LEU A 152 12.58 -5.00 1.86
N HIS A 153 12.66 -3.73 2.27
CA HIS A 153 12.72 -2.57 1.38
C HIS A 153 14.07 -1.87 1.41
N SER A 154 15.02 -2.33 2.23
CA SER A 154 16.32 -1.70 2.45
C SER A 154 17.07 -1.39 1.15
N THR A 155 17.18 -2.36 0.24
CA THR A 155 17.83 -2.16 -1.06
C THR A 155 17.04 -1.22 -1.97
N LEU A 156 15.71 -1.32 -1.97
CA LEU A 156 14.83 -0.44 -2.74
C LEU A 156 14.98 1.02 -2.29
N ILE A 157 15.08 1.27 -0.98
CA ILE A 157 15.28 2.60 -0.38
C ILE A 157 16.67 3.14 -0.76
N GLN A 158 17.72 2.31 -0.69
CA GLN A 158 19.06 2.69 -1.12
C GLN A 158 19.11 3.07 -2.59
N GLU A 159 18.54 2.25 -3.48
CA GLU A 159 18.46 2.54 -4.92
C GLU A 159 17.66 3.81 -5.19
N THR A 160 16.59 4.04 -4.44
CA THR A 160 15.77 5.26 -4.53
C THR A 160 16.55 6.50 -4.13
N TYR A 161 17.36 6.41 -3.08
CA TYR A 161 18.23 7.49 -2.65
C TYR A 161 19.36 7.78 -3.65
N GLU A 162 19.93 6.75 -4.30
CA GLU A 162 20.85 6.94 -5.41
C GLU A 162 20.19 7.63 -6.61
N ALA A 163 18.94 7.28 -6.92
CA ALA A 163 18.15 7.95 -7.95
C ALA A 163 17.86 9.42 -7.57
N PHE A 164 17.55 9.69 -6.31
CA PHE A 164 17.34 11.04 -5.78
C PHE A 164 18.59 11.92 -5.96
N LYS A 165 19.76 11.43 -5.58
CA LYS A 165 21.04 12.14 -5.75
C LYS A 165 21.34 12.50 -7.22
N ARG A 166 20.84 11.69 -8.16
CA ARG A 166 20.99 11.91 -9.61
C ARG A 166 19.89 12.80 -10.21
N GLY A 167 18.95 13.28 -9.39
CA GLY A 167 17.86 14.15 -9.84
C GLY A 167 16.68 13.42 -10.47
N TYR A 168 16.57 12.09 -10.31
CA TYR A 168 15.49 11.29 -10.89
C TYR A 168 14.25 11.23 -9.97
N TYR A 169 13.73 12.38 -9.56
CA TYR A 169 12.69 12.50 -8.54
C TYR A 169 11.41 11.72 -8.85
N LYS A 170 10.98 11.71 -10.12
CA LYS A 170 9.81 10.95 -10.58
C LYS A 170 9.94 9.44 -10.31
N LEU A 171 11.15 8.90 -10.38
CA LEU A 171 11.42 7.49 -10.11
C LEU A 171 11.43 7.16 -8.62
N CYS A 172 11.57 8.16 -7.75
CA CYS A 172 11.67 7.95 -6.30
C CYS A 172 10.31 7.77 -5.62
N ALA A 173 9.24 8.39 -6.13
CA ALA A 173 7.96 8.45 -5.43
C ALA A 173 7.35 7.07 -5.16
N MET A 174 7.21 6.22 -6.19
CA MET A 174 6.58 4.90 -6.04
C MET A 174 7.37 3.94 -5.15
N PRO A 175 8.70 3.83 -5.25
CA PRO A 175 9.50 3.04 -4.31
C PRO A 175 9.32 3.46 -2.85
N LEU A 176 9.26 4.76 -2.55
CA LEU A 176 9.01 5.24 -1.19
C LEU A 176 7.60 4.88 -0.72
N PHE A 177 6.58 5.08 -1.56
CA PHE A 177 5.22 4.63 -1.27
C PHE A 177 5.14 3.12 -1.01
N ALA A 178 5.84 2.29 -1.78
CA ALA A 178 5.86 0.85 -1.54
C ALA A 178 6.46 0.49 -0.17
N ALA A 179 7.54 1.16 0.25
CA ALA A 179 8.13 0.97 1.57
C ALA A 179 7.15 1.35 2.69
N PHE A 180 6.41 2.46 2.53
CA PHE A 180 5.36 2.87 3.46
C PHE A 180 4.25 1.84 3.59
N GLU A 181 3.71 1.41 2.46
CA GLU A 181 2.57 0.48 2.42
C GLU A 181 2.85 -0.80 3.19
N HIS A 182 4.04 -1.39 2.98
CA HIS A 182 4.41 -2.60 3.68
C HIS A 182 4.59 -2.39 5.18
N VAL A 183 5.27 -1.32 5.57
CA VAL A 183 5.48 -0.99 6.99
C VAL A 183 4.15 -0.81 7.70
N LEU A 184 3.21 -0.10 7.09
CA LEU A 184 1.92 0.19 7.71
C LEU A 184 1.00 -1.01 7.74
N ALA A 185 0.95 -1.80 6.67
CA ALA A 185 0.21 -3.05 6.69
C ALA A 185 0.76 -3.98 7.79
N THR A 186 2.09 -4.10 7.88
CA THR A 186 2.73 -4.94 8.90
C THR A 186 2.50 -4.41 10.32
N TRP A 187 2.53 -3.08 10.51
CA TRP A 187 2.23 -2.44 11.78
C TRP A 187 0.77 -2.63 12.18
N GLY A 188 -0.18 -2.37 11.28
CA GLY A 188 -1.61 -2.63 11.50
C GLY A 188 -1.88 -4.08 11.92
N ASP A 189 -1.13 -5.02 11.35
CA ASP A 189 -1.12 -6.45 11.71
C ASP A 189 -0.61 -6.78 13.11
N GLY A 190 -0.08 -5.79 13.83
CA GLY A 190 0.56 -5.98 15.14
C GLY A 190 1.92 -6.65 15.05
N ASN A 191 2.47 -6.81 13.83
CA ASN A 191 3.77 -7.43 13.58
C ASN A 191 4.95 -6.45 13.70
N ILE A 192 4.67 -5.17 13.96
CA ILE A 192 5.66 -4.14 14.35
C ILE A 192 5.18 -3.51 15.66
N ASN A 193 5.97 -3.67 16.71
CA ASN A 193 5.87 -2.98 17.99
C ASN A 193 7.27 -2.91 18.65
N VAL A 194 7.36 -2.31 19.84
CA VAL A 194 8.62 -2.14 20.58
C VAL A 194 9.35 -3.47 20.81
N ASP A 195 8.62 -4.56 21.07
CA ASP A 195 9.18 -5.86 21.43
C ASP A 195 9.44 -6.78 20.22
N MET A 196 8.77 -6.52 19.10
CA MET A 196 8.75 -7.43 17.95
C MET A 196 8.65 -6.69 16.61
N VAL A 197 9.55 -7.02 15.69
CA VAL A 197 9.48 -6.63 14.28
C VAL A 197 9.55 -7.89 13.41
N SER A 198 8.45 -8.21 12.74
CA SER A 198 8.31 -9.40 11.87
C SER A 198 7.75 -9.01 10.50
N VAL A 199 8.64 -8.51 9.64
CA VAL A 199 8.28 -7.97 8.32
C VAL A 199 8.24 -8.99 7.19
N ARG A 200 8.83 -10.18 7.40
CA ARG A 200 8.90 -11.26 6.37
C ARG A 200 7.64 -12.10 6.28
N GLN A 201 6.72 -11.96 7.24
CA GLN A 201 5.40 -12.56 7.14
C GLN A 201 4.56 -11.66 6.25
N LYS A 202 3.92 -12.24 5.22
CA LYS A 202 2.90 -11.52 4.47
C LYS A 202 1.84 -11.08 5.50
N PRO A 203 1.50 -9.78 5.59
CA PRO A 203 0.39 -9.33 6.41
C PRO A 203 -0.87 -10.17 6.10
N ILE A 204 -1.51 -10.70 7.14
CA ILE A 204 -2.64 -11.64 7.04
C ILE A 204 -3.98 -10.90 7.24
N ILE A 205 -3.97 -9.64 7.68
CA ILE A 205 -5.22 -8.98 8.08
C ILE A 205 -6.29 -8.89 6.98
N PHE A 206 -7.45 -9.42 7.36
CA PHE A 206 -8.80 -9.13 6.86
C PHE A 206 -9.66 -8.36 7.88
N LYS A 207 -9.09 -7.96 9.04
CA LYS A 207 -9.64 -7.05 10.08
C LYS A 207 -8.69 -6.95 11.28
N VAL A 208 -8.45 -5.72 11.74
CA VAL A 208 -7.39 -5.33 12.69
C VAL A 208 -7.80 -5.53 14.16
N THR A 209 -8.13 -6.76 14.59
CA THR A 209 -8.65 -6.99 15.97
C THR A 209 -7.86 -8.03 16.77
N LYS A 210 -7.10 -7.55 17.78
CA LYS A 210 -6.52 -8.20 19.00
C LYS A 210 -4.99 -8.37 19.07
N ALA A 211 -4.34 -7.74 20.06
CA ALA A 211 -3.29 -8.27 20.97
C ALA A 211 -2.77 -7.16 21.92
N ILE A 212 -2.01 -7.53 22.98
CA ILE A 212 -1.92 -6.94 24.34
C ILE A 212 -0.50 -6.43 24.70
N ASN A 213 -0.43 -5.24 25.36
CA ASN A 213 0.30 -4.76 26.57
C ASN A 213 1.82 -5.00 26.81
N LEU A 214 2.56 -3.97 27.31
CA LEU A 214 3.75 -4.08 28.19
C LEU A 214 4.20 -2.73 28.84
N GLU A 215 4.71 -2.83 30.07
CA GLU A 215 5.25 -1.78 30.98
C GLU A 215 6.78 -1.57 30.81
N LYS A 216 7.27 -0.32 30.96
CA LYS A 216 7.96 0.29 32.14
C LYS A 216 9.05 1.32 31.79
N TYR A 217 8.88 2.60 32.19
CA TYR A 217 9.85 3.67 32.56
C TYR A 217 9.15 5.05 32.66
N SER A 218 8.67 5.47 33.84
CA SER A 218 7.95 6.76 34.10
C SER A 218 7.26 7.36 32.86
N GLU A 219 6.34 6.56 32.31
CA GLU A 219 6.04 6.49 30.87
C GLU A 219 5.06 7.53 30.33
N ILE A 220 4.21 8.12 31.16
CA ILE A 220 2.90 8.57 30.69
C ILE A 220 2.98 9.81 29.78
N GLU A 221 3.74 10.84 30.18
CA GLU A 221 3.84 12.09 29.40
C GLU A 221 4.62 11.86 28.10
N GLU A 222 5.75 11.14 28.14
CA GLU A 222 6.55 10.77 26.97
C GLU A 222 5.78 9.86 25.99
N GLU A 223 4.97 8.94 26.53
CA GLU A 223 4.03 8.13 25.75
C GLU A 223 2.98 9.02 25.07
N GLN A 224 2.41 10.00 25.78
CA GLN A 224 1.46 10.93 25.17
C GLN A 224 2.12 11.81 24.09
N PHE A 225 3.36 12.26 24.28
CA PHE A 225 4.13 12.95 23.23
C PHE A 225 4.36 12.05 22.02
N THR A 226 4.79 10.82 22.23
CA THR A 226 5.01 9.83 21.18
C THR A 226 3.73 9.51 20.40
N LYS A 227 2.58 9.48 21.09
CA LYS A 227 1.28 9.35 20.44
C LYS A 227 0.99 10.51 19.51
N VAL A 228 1.28 11.76 19.89
CA VAL A 228 1.06 12.94 19.03
C VAL A 228 1.85 12.85 17.72
N PHE A 229 3.12 12.47 17.76
CA PHE A 229 3.92 12.26 16.54
C PHE A 229 3.41 11.09 15.70
N SER A 230 2.99 10.01 16.34
CA SER A 230 2.38 8.87 15.65
C SER A 230 1.05 9.25 14.98
N LEU A 231 0.25 10.12 15.60
CA LEU A 231 -0.96 10.68 15.01
C LEU A 231 -0.63 11.53 13.77
N SER A 232 0.44 12.33 13.82
CA SER A 232 0.92 13.09 12.66
C SER A 232 1.26 12.18 11.48
N VAL A 233 1.98 11.09 11.75
CA VAL A 233 2.27 10.06 10.73
C VAL A 233 0.96 9.51 10.15
N ILE A 234 -0.01 9.11 10.98
CA ILE A 234 -1.30 8.58 10.52
C ILE A 234 -2.06 9.61 9.66
N ARG A 235 -2.11 10.89 10.07
CA ARG A 235 -2.74 11.97 9.29
C ARG A 235 -2.07 12.18 7.94
N MET A 236 -0.74 12.14 7.91
CA MET A 236 0.05 12.29 6.68
C MET A 236 -0.13 11.14 5.71
N LEU A 237 -0.27 9.93 6.24
CA LEU A 237 -0.60 8.76 5.44
C LEU A 237 -2.01 8.87 4.88
N HIS A 238 -3.00 9.22 5.70
CA HIS A 238 -4.34 9.50 5.20
C HIS A 238 -4.32 10.54 4.08
N LYS A 239 -3.58 11.64 4.27
CA LYS A 239 -3.48 12.73 3.28
C LYS A 239 -2.86 12.29 1.95
N THR A 240 -1.90 11.37 1.98
CA THR A 240 -1.21 10.88 0.77
C THR A 240 -1.90 9.69 0.11
N PHE A 241 -2.76 8.96 0.83
CA PHE A 241 -3.48 7.77 0.34
C PHE A 241 -4.95 8.05 -0.03
N VAL A 242 -5.33 9.32 -0.23
CA VAL A 242 -6.69 9.70 -0.64
C VAL A 242 -7.05 9.20 -2.04
N ALA A 243 -8.35 9.19 -2.36
CA ALA A 243 -8.85 8.82 -3.68
C ALA A 243 -8.22 9.65 -4.81
N VAL A 244 -8.18 9.08 -6.02
CA VAL A 244 -7.72 9.81 -7.21
C VAL A 244 -8.68 10.96 -7.49
N PRO A 245 -8.20 12.22 -7.58
CA PRO A 245 -9.06 13.37 -7.85
C PRO A 245 -9.66 13.30 -9.26
N SER A 246 -10.74 14.05 -9.48
CA SER A 246 -11.42 14.14 -10.79
C SER A 246 -10.66 14.97 -11.83
N VAL A 247 -9.63 15.69 -11.40
CA VAL A 247 -8.70 16.47 -12.23
C VAL A 247 -7.28 15.94 -12.06
N ILE A 248 -6.39 16.21 -13.02
CA ILE A 248 -4.99 15.76 -12.95
C ILE A 248 -4.38 16.24 -11.63
N CYS A 249 -3.88 15.30 -10.83
CA CYS A 249 -3.31 15.59 -9.52
C CYS A 249 -1.90 16.16 -9.65
N GLN A 250 -1.58 17.20 -8.89
CA GLN A 250 -0.25 17.82 -8.84
C GLN A 250 0.41 17.70 -7.45
N GLU A 251 -0.33 17.24 -6.44
CA GLU A 251 0.14 17.07 -5.06
C GLU A 251 0.52 15.61 -4.79
N LEU A 252 1.30 15.36 -3.73
CA LEU A 252 1.67 14.01 -3.30
C LEU A 252 0.43 13.15 -3.01
N ASN A 253 0.06 12.31 -3.97
CA ASN A 253 -1.06 11.38 -3.86
C ASN A 253 -0.66 10.03 -4.46
N ARG A 254 -0.47 9.05 -3.58
CA ARG A 254 -0.04 7.69 -3.90
C ARG A 254 -0.94 7.04 -4.95
N ASN A 255 -2.26 7.18 -4.82
CA ASN A 255 -3.22 6.55 -5.74
C ASN A 255 -3.17 7.19 -7.13
N SER A 256 -3.05 8.51 -7.21
CA SER A 256 -2.93 9.21 -8.50
C SER A 256 -1.68 8.78 -9.26
N ILE A 257 -0.55 8.62 -8.55
CA ILE A 257 0.71 8.17 -9.11
C ILE A 257 0.61 6.69 -9.53
N ALA A 258 0.09 5.82 -8.67
CA ALA A 258 -0.08 4.40 -8.98
C ALA A 258 -1.00 4.15 -10.19
N HIS A 259 -2.05 4.97 -10.36
CA HIS A 259 -3.01 4.85 -11.45
C HIS A 259 -2.62 5.64 -12.72
N GLY A 260 -1.49 6.35 -12.72
CA GLY A 260 -1.05 7.11 -13.89
C GLY A 260 -1.81 8.41 -14.14
N PHE A 261 -2.62 8.88 -13.19
CA PHE A 261 -3.43 10.10 -13.29
C PHE A 261 -2.83 11.25 -12.46
N HIS A 262 -1.54 11.50 -12.68
CA HIS A 262 -0.73 12.48 -11.95
C HIS A 262 0.12 13.30 -12.92
N ASP A 263 0.33 14.57 -12.61
CA ASP A 263 1.25 15.44 -13.32
C ASP A 263 2.69 15.16 -12.85
N TYR A 264 3.34 14.17 -13.46
CA TYR A 264 4.69 13.77 -13.07
C TYR A 264 5.73 14.87 -13.23
N ASP A 265 5.49 15.88 -14.08
CA ASP A 265 6.40 17.03 -14.23
C ASP A 265 6.33 17.98 -13.02
N ALA A 266 5.27 17.90 -12.21
CA ALA A 266 5.12 18.65 -10.97
C ALA A 266 5.94 18.08 -9.80
N ILE A 267 6.42 16.82 -9.88
CA ILE A 267 7.18 16.18 -8.80
C ILE A 267 8.58 16.80 -8.68
N THR A 268 8.83 17.48 -7.57
CA THR A 268 10.08 18.19 -7.29
C THR A 268 11.03 17.43 -6.36
N LYS A 269 12.26 17.94 -6.19
CA LYS A 269 13.20 17.49 -5.14
C LYS A 269 12.54 17.52 -3.77
N THR A 270 11.85 18.61 -3.46
CA THR A 270 11.20 18.84 -2.17
C THR A 270 10.11 17.82 -1.89
N ASP A 271 9.36 17.41 -2.90
CA ASP A 271 8.33 16.38 -2.74
C ASP A 271 8.94 15.02 -2.35
N ILE A 272 10.10 14.69 -2.91
CA ILE A 272 10.80 13.47 -2.52
C ILE A 272 11.46 13.59 -1.14
N LEU A 273 11.95 14.77 -0.77
CA LEU A 273 12.44 15.03 0.61
C LEU A 273 11.32 14.85 1.64
N LYS A 274 10.10 15.31 1.36
CA LYS A 274 8.93 15.08 2.21
C LYS A 274 8.62 13.59 2.39
N LEU A 275 8.74 12.81 1.32
CA LEU A 275 8.56 11.36 1.39
C LEU A 275 9.68 10.67 2.18
N PHE A 276 10.95 11.09 2.05
CA PHE A 276 12.01 10.55 2.91
C PHE A 276 11.81 10.93 4.38
N GLN A 277 11.42 12.17 4.66
CA GLN A 277 11.12 12.62 6.01
C GLN A 277 9.96 11.82 6.60
N LEU A 278 8.87 11.62 5.86
CA LEU A 278 7.76 10.79 6.32
C LEU A 278 8.23 9.34 6.62
N LEU A 279 9.19 8.80 5.87
CA LEU A 279 9.73 7.45 6.04
C LEU A 279 10.57 7.35 7.32
N LYS A 280 11.32 8.39 7.63
CA LYS A 280 11.99 8.51 8.93
C LYS A 280 10.97 8.63 10.05
N SER A 281 10.01 9.55 9.93
CA SER A 281 8.99 9.79 10.96
C SER A 281 8.18 8.53 11.27
N THR A 282 7.97 7.63 10.31
CA THR A 282 7.30 6.34 10.57
C THR A 282 8.04 5.43 11.56
N LEU A 283 9.31 5.65 11.90
CA LEU A 283 10.00 4.86 12.92
C LEU A 283 9.31 4.94 14.29
N VAL A 284 8.64 6.07 14.57
CA VAL A 284 7.90 6.29 15.83
C VAL A 284 6.69 5.35 16.00
N ILE A 285 6.13 4.83 14.90
CA ILE A 285 4.90 4.04 14.97
C ILE A 285 5.08 2.73 15.74
N ARG A 286 6.31 2.21 15.87
CA ARG A 286 6.59 1.02 16.68
C ARG A 286 6.22 1.22 18.16
N ASN A 287 6.25 2.47 18.62
CA ASN A 287 5.93 2.87 19.98
C ASN A 287 4.44 3.16 20.15
N PHE A 288 3.67 3.12 19.06
CA PHE A 288 2.25 3.40 19.08
C PHE A 288 1.44 2.11 19.12
N ASP A 289 0.63 1.95 20.17
CA ASP A 289 -0.28 0.84 20.28
C ASP A 289 -1.43 0.97 19.26
N THR A 290 -1.38 0.11 18.24
CA THR A 290 -2.44 -0.04 17.25
C THR A 290 -3.83 -0.26 17.86
N SER A 291 -3.95 -0.76 19.12
CA SER A 291 -5.22 -0.88 19.87
C SER A 291 -6.01 0.42 19.98
N LEU A 292 -5.32 1.57 19.96
CA LEU A 292 -5.91 2.87 20.20
C LEU A 292 -6.65 3.43 18.97
N VAL A 293 -6.39 2.89 17.77
CA VAL A 293 -7.04 3.29 16.50
C VAL A 293 -8.04 2.25 15.99
N ARG A 294 -8.25 1.16 16.74
CA ARG A 294 -8.99 -0.06 16.35
C ARG A 294 -10.49 -0.06 16.68
N ASN A 295 -11.08 1.10 16.99
CA ASN A 295 -12.53 1.21 17.25
C ASN A 295 -13.34 1.26 15.96
#